data_AF-A0A9P9YXX3-F1
#
_entry.id   AF-A0A9P9YXX3-F1
#
_cell.length_a   1.000
_cell.length_b   1.000
_cell.length_c   1.000
_cell.angle_alpha   90.00
_cell.angle_beta   90.00
_cell.angle_gamma   90.00
#
_symmetry.space_group_name_H-M   'P 1'
#
loop_
_entity.id
_entity.type
_entity.pdbx_description
1 polymer ?
#
loop_
_entity_poly.entity_id
_entity_poly.type
_entity_poly.pdbx_seq_one_letter_code
_entity_poly.pdbx_strand_id
1 'polypeptide(L)'
;MLHFIGSIFLLMSSLLIEVLVVIYIVTNTVHLIFCTAFVIDYALSCGFCALETIPVFLTLILSLYFWLVAFSYWRRLQWEHNPENDD
;
A
#
# COMPACT_ATOMS: atom_id res chain seq x y z
N MET A 1 -7.85 4.12 -11.54
CA MET A 1 -8.62 2.88 -11.24
C MET A 1 -7.93 1.98 -10.19
N LEU A 2 -6.60 1.80 -10.22
CA LEU A 2 -5.87 0.98 -9.23
C LEU A 2 -5.98 1.46 -7.77
N HIS A 3 -6.00 2.78 -7.55
CA HIS A 3 -6.17 3.34 -6.19
C HIS A 3 -7.55 3.01 -5.58
N PHE A 4 -8.58 2.89 -6.42
CA PHE A 4 -9.95 2.52 -6.01
C PHE A 4 -10.02 1.04 -5.61
N ILE A 5 -9.29 0.18 -6.33
CA ILE A 5 -9.13 -1.23 -5.99
C ILE A 5 -8.40 -1.37 -4.65
N GLY A 6 -7.31 -0.63 -4.42
CA GLY A 6 -6.60 -0.61 -3.13
C GLY A 6 -7.49 -0.21 -1.95
N SER A 7 -8.35 0.81 -2.13
CA SER A 7 -9.31 1.24 -1.11
C SER A 7 -10.40 0.20 -0.84
N ILE A 8 -10.87 -0.53 -1.86
CA ILE A 8 -11.81 -1.64 -1.70
C ILE A 8 -11.15 -2.82 -0.97
N PHE A 9 -9.89 -3.13 -1.27
CA PHE A 9 -9.15 -4.17 -0.56
C PHE A 9 -8.90 -3.83 0.92
N LEU A 10 -8.65 -2.55 1.25
CA LEU A 10 -8.62 -2.08 2.65
C LEU A 10 -9.97 -2.25 3.36
N LEU A 11 -11.08 -1.95 2.66
CA LEU A 11 -12.42 -2.17 3.19
C LEU A 11 -12.68 -3.67 3.43
N MET A 12 -12.29 -4.53 2.49
CA MET A 12 -12.42 -6.00 2.62
C MET A 12 -11.47 -6.60 3.66
N SER A 13 -10.30 -6.00 3.87
CA SER A 13 -9.36 -6.35 4.94
C SER A 13 -9.94 -6.12 6.34
N SER A 14 -10.90 -5.21 6.49
CA SER A 14 -11.64 -5.02 7.75
C SER A 14 -12.64 -6.16 8.05
N LEU A 15 -12.92 -7.02 7.06
CA LEU A 15 -13.78 -8.20 7.20
C LEU A 15 -13.00 -9.48 7.58
N LEU A 16 -11.81 -9.35 8.20
CA LEU A 16 -11.08 -10.46 8.86
C LEU A 16 -10.56 -11.59 7.94
N ILE A 17 -10.40 -11.34 6.63
CA ILE A 17 -9.80 -12.35 5.75
C ILE A 17 -8.30 -12.07 5.62
N GLU A 18 -7.48 -12.81 6.37
CA GLU A 18 -6.02 -12.65 6.41
C GLU A 18 -5.36 -12.67 5.03
N VAL A 19 -5.85 -13.55 4.14
CA VAL A 19 -5.34 -13.71 2.77
C VAL A 19 -5.50 -12.41 1.97
N LEU A 20 -6.59 -11.68 2.16
CA LEU A 20 -6.85 -10.41 1.48
C LEU A 20 -5.87 -9.31 1.94
N VAL A 21 -5.48 -9.32 3.23
CA VAL A 21 -4.47 -8.42 3.79
C VAL A 21 -3.12 -8.66 3.12
N VAL A 22 -2.71 -9.92 2.99
CA VAL A 22 -1.44 -10.30 2.37
C VAL A 22 -1.40 -9.91 0.89
N ILE A 23 -2.47 -10.19 0.15
CA ILE A 23 -2.58 -9.79 -1.26
C ILE A 23 -2.50 -8.27 -1.39
N TYR A 24 -3.18 -7.51 -0.53
CA TYR A 24 -3.10 -6.05 -0.52
C TYR A 24 -1.68 -5.55 -0.25
N ILE A 25 -0.99 -6.09 0.76
CA ILE A 25 0.39 -5.71 1.09
C ILE A 25 1.32 -5.95 -0.10
N VAL A 26 1.27 -7.14 -0.71
CA VAL A 26 2.14 -7.50 -1.83
C VAL A 26 1.86 -6.64 -3.06
N THR A 27 0.60 -6.53 -3.47
CA THR A 27 0.21 -5.75 -4.65
C THR A 27 0.54 -4.26 -4.47
N ASN A 28 0.32 -3.71 -3.27
CA ASN A 28 0.61 -2.31 -3.00
C ASN A 28 2.12 -2.04 -2.89
N THR A 29 2.94 -2.98 -2.40
CA THR A 29 4.42 -2.88 -2.47
C THR A 29 4.89 -2.80 -3.91
N VAL A 30 4.41 -3.70 -4.77
CA VAL A 30 4.74 -3.70 -6.21
C VAL A 30 4.33 -2.37 -6.85
N HIS A 31 3.11 -1.90 -6.56
CA HIS A 31 2.63 -0.63 -7.07
C HIS A 31 3.49 0.56 -6.63
N LEU A 32 3.84 0.64 -5.35
CA LEU A 32 4.70 1.69 -4.80
C LEU A 32 6.05 1.74 -5.52
N ILE A 33 6.70 0.60 -5.74
CA ILE A 33 8.01 0.51 -6.42
C ILE A 33 7.92 0.99 -7.86
N PHE A 34 6.99 0.44 -8.65
CA PHE A 34 6.87 0.81 -10.06
C PHE A 34 6.41 2.26 -10.25
N CYS A 35 5.49 2.72 -9.41
CA CYS A 35 4.97 4.09 -9.48
C CYS A 35 6.03 5.11 -9.07
N THR A 36 6.84 4.85 -8.03
CA THR A 36 7.96 5.74 -7.68
C THR A 36 9.02 5.79 -8.78
N ALA A 37 9.40 4.65 -9.36
CA ALA A 37 10.36 4.63 -10.48
C ALA A 37 9.87 5.44 -11.69
N PHE A 38 8.59 5.28 -12.06
CA PHE A 38 7.97 6.02 -13.15
C PHE A 38 7.92 7.53 -12.87
N VAL A 39 7.53 7.94 -11.66
CA VAL A 39 7.44 9.35 -11.29
C VAL A 39 8.81 10.03 -11.31
N ILE A 40 9.86 9.34 -10.87
CA ILE A 40 11.24 9.86 -10.92
C ILE A 40 11.68 10.06 -12.36
N ASP A 41 11.48 9.06 -13.23
CA ASP A 41 11.85 9.15 -14.65
C ASP A 41 11.10 10.27 -15.38
N TYR A 42 9.80 10.42 -15.09
CA TYR A 42 8.98 11.50 -15.63
C TYR A 42 9.41 12.89 -15.13
N ALA A 43 9.76 13.02 -13.85
CA ALA A 43 10.24 14.27 -13.28
C ALA A 43 11.61 14.71 -13.86
N LEU A 44 12.47 13.76 -14.20
CA LEU A 44 13.77 14.01 -14.84
C LEU A 44 13.64 14.38 -16.33
N SER A 45 12.55 13.98 -16.98
CA SER A 45 12.33 14.26 -18.41
C SER A 45 12.04 15.74 -18.71
N CYS A 46 11.41 16.49 -17.79
CA CYS A 46 11.24 17.95 -17.99
C CYS A 46 11.00 18.73 -16.68
N GLY A 47 11.46 19.99 -16.62
CA GLY A 47 11.31 20.84 -15.42
C GLY A 47 9.86 21.18 -15.05
N PHE A 48 8.96 21.28 -16.04
CA PHE A 48 7.52 21.51 -15.79
C PHE A 48 6.81 20.24 -15.31
N CYS A 49 7.32 19.08 -15.71
CA CYS A 49 6.83 17.75 -15.35
C CYS A 49 7.00 17.52 -13.83
N ALA A 50 8.02 18.11 -13.21
CA ALA A 50 8.21 18.07 -11.76
C ALA A 50 7.02 18.68 -10.97
N LEU A 51 6.41 19.77 -11.46
CA LEU A 51 5.24 20.38 -10.82
C LEU A 51 4.00 19.47 -10.92
N GLU A 52 3.82 18.77 -12.04
CA GLU A 52 2.72 17.80 -12.21
C GLU A 52 2.88 16.56 -11.33
N THR A 53 4.10 16.19 -10.96
CA THR A 53 4.34 15.04 -10.07
C THR A 53 4.02 15.30 -8.60
N ILE A 54 3.88 16.55 -8.17
CA ILE A 54 3.59 16.91 -6.77
C ILE A 54 2.32 16.23 -6.22
N PRO A 55 1.14 16.31 -6.89
CA PRO A 55 -0.04 15.58 -6.43
C PRO A 55 0.17 14.05 -6.42
N VAL A 56 0.97 13.51 -7.33
CA VAL A 56 1.29 12.08 -7.39
C VAL A 56 2.12 11.66 -6.18
N PHE A 57 3.12 12.46 -5.79
CA PHE A 57 3.91 12.23 -4.58
C PHE A 57 3.04 12.22 -3.31
N LEU A 58 2.04 13.10 -3.20
CA LEU A 58 1.11 13.07 -2.08
C LEU A 58 0.30 11.77 -2.02
N THR A 59 -0.18 11.28 -3.17
CA THR A 59 -0.90 10.00 -3.23
C THR A 59 0.02 8.81 -2.90
N LEU A 60 1.30 8.86 -3.28
CA LEU A 60 2.28 7.85 -2.92
C LEU A 60 2.53 7.79 -1.41
N ILE A 61 2.67 8.95 -0.75
CA ILE A 61 2.84 9.03 0.71
C ILE A 61 1.62 8.45 1.43
N LEU A 62 0.40 8.80 0.98
CA LEU A 62 -0.83 8.23 1.54
C LEU A 62 -0.88 6.71 1.34
N SER A 63 -0.52 6.20 0.16
CA SER A 63 -0.47 4.76 -0.10
C SER A 63 0.54 4.04 0.80
N LEU A 64 1.70 4.66 1.05
CA LEU A 64 2.70 4.18 2.02
C LEU A 64 2.13 4.13 3.44
N TYR A 65 1.41 5.16 3.87
CA TYR A 65 0.74 5.17 5.16
C TYR A 65 -0.27 4.02 5.29
N PHE A 66 -1.14 3.84 4.29
CA PHE A 66 -2.11 2.74 4.29
C PHE A 66 -1.44 1.36 4.24
N TRP A 67 -0.29 1.22 3.58
CA TRP A 67 0.51 0.01 3.60
C TRP A 67 1.00 -0.32 5.01
N LEU A 68 1.52 0.67 5.75
CA LEU A 68 1.95 0.48 7.14
C LEU A 68 0.80 0.08 8.06
N VAL A 69 -0.40 0.65 7.85
CA VAL A 69 -1.61 0.27 8.58
C VAL A 69 -2.02 -1.17 8.28
N ALA A 70 -2.01 -1.59 7.01
CA ALA A 70 -2.29 -2.97 6.66
C ALA A 70 -1.24 -3.96 7.22
N PHE A 71 0.03 -3.56 7.21
CA PHE A 71 1.13 -4.35 7.77
C PHE A 71 1.00 -4.53 9.29
N SER A 72 0.64 -3.48 10.03
CA SER A 72 0.40 -3.60 11.47
C SER A 72 -0.80 -4.49 11.78
N TYR A 73 -1.86 -4.41 10.97
CA TYR A 73 -3.01 -5.30 11.07
C TYR A 73 -2.64 -6.78 10.81
N TRP A 74 -1.85 -7.05 9.77
CA TRP A 74 -1.35 -8.40 9.49
C TRP A 74 -0.49 -8.95 10.65
N ARG A 75 0.41 -8.14 11.21
CA ARG A 75 1.21 -8.56 12.38
C ARG A 75 0.34 -8.88 13.59
N ARG A 76 -0.75 -8.14 13.81
CA ARG A 76 -1.70 -8.43 14.88
C ARG A 76 -2.40 -9.77 14.65
N LEU A 77 -2.86 -10.03 13.42
CA LEU A 77 -3.49 -11.30 13.05
C LEU A 77 -2.56 -12.51 13.25
N GLN A 78 -1.28 -12.38 12.87
CA GLN A 78 -0.26 -13.40 13.12
C GLN A 78 -0.02 -13.65 14.61
N TRP A 79 -0.15 -12.62 15.44
CA TRP A 79 -0.03 -12.75 16.89
C TRP A 79 -1.26 -13.41 17.53
N GLU A 80 -2.48 -13.05 17.08
CA GLU A 80 -3.73 -13.67 17.54
C GLU A 80 -3.84 -15.15 17.14
N HIS A 81 -3.27 -15.56 16.00
CA HIS A 81 -3.23 -16.96 15.57
C HIS A 81 -1.95 -17.71 15.98
N ASN A 82 -1.13 -17.14 16.88
CA ASN A 82 0.06 -17.82 17.37
C ASN A 82 -0.33 -18.87 18.44
N PRO A 83 -0.14 -20.18 18.18
CA PRO A 83 -0.52 -21.25 19.12
C PRO A 83 0.25 -21.21 20.44
N GLU A 84 1.38 -20.50 20.51
CA GLU A 84 2.20 -20.32 21.72
C GLU A 84 1.57 -19.33 22.73
N ASN A 85 0.47 -18.67 22.35
CA ASN A 85 -0.24 -17.67 23.16
C ASN A 85 -1.51 -18.22 23.82
N ASP A 86 -1.87 -19.48 23.52
CA ASP A 86 -3.01 -20.22 24.09
C ASP A 86 -2.64 -21.09 25.31
N ASP A 87 -1.36 -21.09 25.71
CA ASP A 87 -0.81 -21.74 26.93
C ASP A 87 -0.68 -20.76 28.10
#